data_AF-A0A1W2DMY0-F1
#
_entry.id   AF-A0A1W2DMY0-F1
#
_cell.length_a   1.000
_cell.length_b   1.000
_cell.length_c   1.000
_cell.angle_alpha   90.00
_cell.angle_beta   90.00
_cell.angle_gamma   90.00
#
_symmetry.space_group_name_H-M   'P 1'
#
loop_
_entity.id
_entity.type
_entity.pdbx_description
1 polymer ?
#
loop_
_entity_poly.entity_id
_entity_poly.type
_entity_poly.pdbx_seq_one_letter_code
_entity_poly.pdbx_strand_id
1 'polypeptide(L)'
;MTRSLAPGRALGLAALVLSILHNAASAQTPSTNPSGDTPFNSMAIARDQTDECRVPKPPTDLAETAYLRNGYRAILRILIAEEALASETCTCLLDQFAWDQALAALPRFQTSDNPRLPFNVLELYAKADALEAQVVEACAE
;
A
#
# COMPACT_ATOMS: atom_id res chain seq x y z
N MET A 1 4.19 73.70 20.07
CA MET A 1 4.65 72.41 20.64
C MET A 1 6.14 72.27 20.28
N THR A 2 7.04 72.65 21.20
CA THR A 2 7.97 71.72 21.91
C THR A 2 8.89 70.95 20.95
N ARG A 3 10.17 71.35 20.82
CA ARG A 3 11.37 70.75 21.48
C ARG A 3 11.49 69.23 21.20
N SER A 4 12.61 68.61 20.86
CA SER A 4 14.03 68.97 20.73
C SER A 4 14.82 67.65 20.47
N LEU A 5 16.07 67.77 20.03
CA LEU A 5 17.23 66.86 20.28
C LEU A 5 17.28 65.44 19.67
N ALA A 6 18.18 65.26 18.69
CA ALA A 6 19.13 64.12 18.68
C ALA A 6 20.31 64.44 19.64
N PRO A 7 21.36 63.62 19.84
CA PRO A 7 21.67 62.21 19.50
C PRO A 7 22.22 61.42 20.73
N GLY A 8 22.63 60.15 20.57
CA GLY A 8 23.38 59.45 21.64
C GLY A 8 23.70 57.98 21.38
N ARG A 9 24.94 57.70 20.92
CA ARG A 9 25.63 56.41 21.08
C ARG A 9 25.90 56.18 22.57
N ALA A 10 25.68 54.97 23.10
CA ALA A 10 26.64 54.30 23.99
C ALA A 10 26.20 52.87 24.34
N LEU A 11 27.22 52.01 24.38
CA LEU A 11 27.21 50.63 24.84
C LEU A 11 26.52 50.42 26.20
N GLY A 12 25.94 49.23 26.36
CA GLY A 12 25.66 48.64 27.67
C GLY A 12 25.33 47.16 27.54
N LEU A 13 26.36 46.30 27.59
CA LEU A 13 26.17 44.89 27.91
C LEU A 13 25.53 44.81 29.30
N ALA A 14 24.32 44.29 29.40
CA ALA A 14 23.75 43.77 30.63
C ALA A 14 23.47 42.28 30.42
N ALA A 15 24.42 41.47 30.84
CA ALA A 15 24.28 40.02 30.92
C ALA A 15 23.17 39.69 31.93
N LEU A 16 22.03 39.18 31.43
CA LEU A 16 21.04 38.52 32.27
C LEU A 16 21.30 37.01 32.21
N VAL A 17 22.27 36.58 33.01
CA VAL A 17 22.44 35.17 33.38
C VAL A 17 21.38 34.86 34.44
N LEU A 18 20.51 33.89 34.17
CA LEU A 18 19.83 32.98 35.11
C LEU A 18 18.46 32.58 34.53
N SER A 19 18.43 31.58 33.65
CA SER A 19 17.21 30.79 33.37
C SER A 19 17.52 29.58 32.48
N ILE A 20 18.41 28.66 32.92
CA ILE A 20 18.31 27.27 32.45
C ILE A 20 18.60 26.37 33.65
N LEU A 21 17.57 26.25 34.51
CA LEU A 21 17.52 25.17 35.47
C LEU A 21 17.57 23.88 34.64
N HIS A 22 18.70 23.18 34.73
CA HIS A 22 18.91 21.89 34.12
C HIS A 22 17.91 20.89 34.73
N ASN A 23 16.72 20.79 34.13
CA ASN A 23 16.00 19.54 34.16
C ASN A 23 16.75 18.59 33.24
N ALA A 24 17.82 17.99 33.77
CA ALA A 24 18.24 16.68 33.31
C ALA A 24 17.08 15.74 33.65
N ALA A 25 16.08 15.70 32.77
CA ALA A 25 15.15 14.60 32.72
C ALA A 25 16.04 13.38 32.48
N SER A 26 16.24 12.59 33.53
CA SER A 26 16.85 11.27 33.41
C SER A 26 16.04 10.53 32.35
N ALA A 27 16.58 10.43 31.14
CA ALA A 27 16.11 9.47 30.16
C ALA A 27 16.41 8.10 30.77
N GLN A 28 15.46 7.57 31.52
CA GLN A 28 15.45 6.16 31.84
C GLN A 28 15.38 5.49 30.48
N THR A 29 16.47 4.86 30.05
CA THR A 29 16.39 3.86 29.00
C THR A 29 15.34 2.87 29.50
N PRO A 30 14.24 2.64 28.77
CA PRO A 30 13.38 1.52 29.09
C PRO A 30 14.27 0.30 28.94
N SER A 31 14.70 -0.28 30.06
CA SER A 31 15.27 -1.60 30.08
C SER A 31 14.10 -2.53 29.83
N THR A 32 13.74 -2.70 28.57
CA THR A 32 12.96 -3.85 28.14
C THR A 32 13.88 -5.04 28.38
N ASN A 33 13.78 -5.64 29.56
CA ASN A 33 14.18 -7.04 29.69
C ASN A 33 13.47 -7.74 28.53
N PRO A 34 14.19 -8.50 27.66
CA PRO A 34 13.51 -9.29 26.66
C PRO A 34 12.51 -10.14 27.43
N SER A 35 11.21 -9.87 27.25
CA SER A 35 10.18 -10.73 27.81
C SER A 35 10.43 -12.06 27.14
N GLY A 36 11.01 -12.99 27.91
CA GLY A 36 11.40 -14.29 27.43
C GLY A 36 10.22 -14.99 26.79
N ASP A 37 10.52 -15.67 25.68
CA ASP A 37 9.73 -16.75 25.09
C ASP A 37 8.22 -16.52 25.01
N THR A 38 7.76 -15.31 24.67
CA THR A 38 6.44 -15.19 24.05
C THR A 38 6.62 -15.52 22.57
N PRO A 39 6.27 -16.75 22.12
CA PRO A 39 6.28 -17.04 20.70
C PRO A 39 5.37 -16.03 19.99
N PHE A 40 5.74 -15.64 18.77
CA PHE A 40 4.87 -14.86 17.89
C PHE A 40 3.58 -15.65 17.68
N ASN A 41 2.55 -15.33 18.46
CA ASN A 41 1.21 -15.85 18.24
C ASN A 41 0.69 -15.16 16.98
N SER A 42 0.67 -15.90 15.87
CA SER A 42 0.02 -15.44 14.65
C SER A 42 -1.46 -15.24 14.97
N MET A 43 -1.96 -14.01 14.81
CA MET A 43 -3.40 -13.76 14.81
C MET A 43 -3.98 -14.53 13.62
N ALA A 44 -4.68 -15.63 13.89
CA ALA A 44 -5.44 -16.33 12.87
C ALA A 44 -6.58 -15.38 12.45
N ILE A 45 -6.39 -14.66 11.34
CA ILE A 45 -7.47 -13.94 10.69
C ILE A 45 -8.42 -15.02 10.19
N ALA A 46 -9.66 -15.03 10.70
CA ALA A 46 -10.72 -15.86 10.15
C ALA A 46 -10.74 -15.60 8.65
N ARG A 47 -10.59 -16.64 7.83
CA ARG A 47 -10.79 -16.46 6.40
C ARG A 47 -12.22 -15.97 6.26
N ASP A 48 -12.39 -14.75 5.77
CA ASP A 48 -13.67 -14.38 5.16
C ASP A 48 -14.02 -15.55 4.25
N GLN A 49 -15.23 -16.09 4.46
CA GLN A 49 -15.74 -17.28 3.79
C GLN A 49 -15.16 -17.33 2.39
N THR A 50 -14.49 -18.42 2.05
CA THR A 50 -13.80 -18.60 0.78
C THR A 50 -14.75 -18.20 -0.33
N ASP A 51 -14.61 -16.96 -0.81
CA ASP A 51 -15.30 -16.48 -1.97
C ASP A 51 -14.77 -17.38 -3.09
N GLU A 52 -15.61 -18.34 -3.50
CA GLU A 52 -15.27 -19.37 -4.47
C GLU A 52 -14.83 -18.73 -5.80
N CYS A 53 -15.16 -17.46 -6.01
CA CYS A 53 -14.80 -16.66 -7.17
C CYS A 53 -13.53 -15.82 -7.00
N ARG A 54 -12.89 -15.87 -5.83
CA ARG A 54 -11.65 -15.13 -5.59
C ARG A 54 -10.48 -15.78 -6.30
N VAL A 55 -9.84 -15.03 -7.20
CA VAL A 55 -8.62 -15.47 -7.90
C VAL A 55 -7.57 -16.01 -6.91
N PRO A 56 -7.08 -17.24 -7.08
CA PRO A 56 -6.20 -17.88 -6.10
C PRO A 56 -4.82 -17.23 -6.06
N LYS A 57 -3.98 -17.71 -5.12
CA LYS A 57 -2.56 -17.35 -5.11
C LYS A 57 -1.89 -17.92 -6.38
N PRO A 58 -1.06 -17.15 -7.10
CA PRO A 58 -0.36 -17.63 -8.28
C PRO A 58 0.61 -18.77 -7.94
N PRO A 59 0.70 -19.80 -8.80
CA PRO A 59 1.71 -20.85 -8.71
C PRO A 59 3.12 -20.27 -8.63
N THR A 60 4.02 -20.89 -7.87
CA THR A 60 5.39 -20.39 -7.67
C THR A 60 6.24 -20.44 -8.93
N ASP A 61 5.95 -21.39 -9.82
CA ASP A 61 6.58 -21.62 -11.11
C ASP A 61 6.02 -20.74 -12.24
N LEU A 62 4.92 -20.01 -12.00
CA LEU A 62 4.32 -19.11 -12.99
C LEU A 62 5.29 -18.01 -13.49
N ALA A 63 6.09 -17.46 -12.58
CA ALA A 63 7.09 -16.44 -12.90
C ALA A 63 8.18 -16.36 -11.83
N GLU A 64 9.37 -15.90 -12.23
CA GLU A 64 10.59 -15.86 -11.41
C GLU A 64 10.38 -15.09 -10.09
N THR A 65 9.72 -13.93 -10.15
CA THR A 65 9.60 -13.03 -8.99
C THR A 65 8.17 -12.97 -8.46
N ALA A 66 8.03 -12.72 -7.16
CA ALA A 66 6.73 -12.47 -6.55
C ALA A 66 6.05 -11.23 -7.16
N TYR A 67 6.83 -10.24 -7.57
CA TYR A 67 6.32 -9.06 -8.26
C TYR A 67 5.58 -9.42 -9.55
N LEU A 68 6.21 -10.22 -10.42
CA LEU A 68 5.60 -10.67 -11.68
C LEU A 68 4.35 -11.50 -11.41
N ARG A 69 4.43 -12.49 -10.51
CA ARG A 69 3.29 -13.32 -10.12
C ARG A 69 2.11 -12.51 -9.58
N ASN A 70 2.38 -11.49 -8.76
CA ASN A 70 1.35 -10.60 -8.22
C ASN A 70 0.72 -9.74 -9.31
N GLY A 71 1.49 -9.28 -10.28
CA GLY A 71 0.98 -8.57 -11.45
C GLY A 71 0.10 -9.46 -12.32
N TYR A 72 0.51 -10.70 -12.61
CA TYR A 72 -0.33 -11.66 -13.35
C TYR A 72 -1.63 -12.00 -12.61
N ARG A 73 -1.61 -12.08 -11.28
CA ARG A 73 -2.83 -12.20 -10.47
C ARG A 73 -3.76 -11.00 -10.66
N ALA A 74 -3.23 -9.77 -10.66
CA ALA A 74 -4.04 -8.58 -10.89
C ALA A 74 -4.59 -8.54 -12.31
N ILE A 75 -3.80 -8.91 -13.32
CA ILE A 75 -4.26 -9.03 -14.71
C ILE A 75 -5.39 -10.05 -14.82
N LEU A 76 -5.26 -11.23 -14.21
CA LEU A 76 -6.31 -12.25 -14.24
C LEU A 76 -7.63 -11.75 -13.62
N ARG A 77 -7.56 -11.03 -12.50
CA ARG A 77 -8.72 -10.36 -11.88
C ARG A 77 -9.37 -9.36 -12.85
N ILE A 78 -8.56 -8.52 -13.50
CA ILE A 78 -9.04 -7.55 -14.50
C ILE A 78 -9.77 -8.27 -15.64
N LEU A 79 -9.19 -9.34 -16.19
CA LEU A 79 -9.80 -10.09 -17.29
C LEU A 79 -11.16 -10.70 -16.91
N ILE A 80 -11.25 -11.31 -15.73
CA ILE A 80 -12.49 -11.89 -15.22
C ILE A 80 -13.55 -10.80 -15.03
N ALA A 81 -13.19 -9.68 -14.41
CA ALA A 81 -14.14 -8.60 -14.15
C ALA A 81 -14.58 -7.89 -15.45
N GLU A 82 -13.66 -7.69 -16.41
CA GLU A 82 -14.00 -7.17 -17.74
C GLU A 82 -14.99 -8.10 -18.47
N GLU A 83 -14.80 -9.42 -18.40
CA GLU A 83 -15.72 -10.39 -19.00
C GLU A 83 -17.08 -10.41 -18.30
N ALA A 84 -17.10 -10.36 -16.97
CA ALA A 84 -18.35 -10.29 -16.20
C ALA A 84 -19.19 -9.08 -16.60
N LEU A 85 -18.56 -7.91 -16.73
CA LEU A 85 -19.21 -6.68 -17.19
C LEU A 85 -19.64 -6.77 -18.66
N ALA A 86 -18.81 -7.33 -19.54
CA ALA A 86 -19.10 -7.42 -20.97
C ALA A 86 -20.23 -8.41 -21.31
N SER A 87 -20.34 -9.48 -20.54
CA SER A 87 -21.38 -10.51 -20.68
C SER A 87 -22.60 -10.26 -19.79
N GLU A 88 -22.58 -9.19 -18.99
CA GLU A 88 -23.63 -8.85 -18.01
C GLU A 88 -23.97 -10.03 -17.07
N THR A 89 -22.95 -10.83 -16.72
CA THR A 89 -23.14 -12.01 -15.87
C THR A 89 -22.67 -11.76 -14.45
N CYS A 90 -23.49 -12.21 -13.50
CA CYS A 90 -23.20 -12.17 -12.07
C CYS A 90 -22.72 -13.53 -11.53
N THR A 91 -22.44 -14.49 -12.42
CA THR A 91 -21.92 -15.80 -12.05
C THR A 91 -20.42 -15.79 -11.88
N CYS A 92 -19.92 -16.75 -11.11
CA CYS A 92 -18.49 -17.05 -11.05
C CYS A 92 -17.93 -17.40 -12.43
N LEU A 93 -16.90 -16.68 -12.90
CA LEU A 93 -16.21 -16.98 -14.16
C LEU A 93 -14.81 -17.56 -13.97
N LEU A 94 -14.40 -17.81 -12.72
CA LEU A 94 -13.00 -18.20 -12.42
C LEU A 94 -12.57 -19.48 -13.14
N ASP A 95 -13.49 -20.41 -13.40
CA ASP A 95 -13.24 -21.68 -14.11
C ASP A 95 -13.00 -21.51 -15.63
N GLN A 96 -13.34 -20.35 -16.19
CA GLN A 96 -13.14 -20.01 -17.60
C GLN A 96 -11.80 -19.30 -17.85
N PHE A 97 -11.08 -18.97 -16.77
CA PHE A 97 -9.85 -18.19 -16.83
C PHE A 97 -8.64 -18.95 -16.27
N ALA A 98 -7.53 -18.88 -16.98
CA ALA A 98 -6.27 -19.53 -16.65
C ALA A 98 -5.10 -18.53 -16.65
N TRP A 99 -3.99 -18.91 -16.00
CA TRP A 99 -2.81 -18.06 -15.90
C TRP A 99 -2.19 -17.69 -17.26
N ASP A 100 -2.30 -18.57 -18.26
CA ASP A 100 -1.80 -18.32 -19.61
C ASP A 100 -2.50 -17.13 -20.30
N GLN A 101 -3.79 -16.89 -19.99
CA GLN A 101 -4.49 -15.71 -20.50
C GLN A 101 -3.95 -14.43 -19.86
N ALA A 102 -3.60 -14.45 -18.57
CA ALA A 102 -2.96 -13.31 -17.93
C ALA A 102 -1.56 -13.03 -18.50
N LEU A 103 -0.79 -14.08 -18.81
CA LEU A 103 0.50 -13.97 -19.49
C LEU A 103 0.34 -13.38 -20.90
N ALA A 104 -0.61 -13.89 -21.68
CA ALA A 104 -0.90 -13.42 -23.03
C ALA A 104 -1.42 -11.97 -23.05
N ALA A 105 -2.12 -11.54 -21.99
CA ALA A 105 -2.62 -10.19 -21.86
C ALA A 105 -1.58 -9.16 -21.40
N LEU A 106 -0.37 -9.59 -20.98
CA LEU A 106 0.70 -8.70 -20.51
C LEU A 106 0.89 -7.43 -21.37
N PRO A 107 0.95 -7.50 -22.72
CA PRO A 107 1.23 -6.31 -23.53
C PRO A 107 0.18 -5.20 -23.38
N ARG A 108 -1.06 -5.52 -22.98
CA ARG A 108 -2.13 -4.52 -22.72
C ARG A 108 -1.84 -3.65 -21.49
N PHE A 109 -0.99 -4.14 -20.60
CA PHE A 109 -0.72 -3.57 -19.29
C PHE A 109 0.74 -3.14 -19.11
N GLN A 110 1.56 -3.33 -20.15
CA GLN A 110 2.97 -3.02 -20.11
C GLN A 110 3.19 -1.51 -20.09
N THR A 111 3.92 -1.03 -19.09
CA THR A 111 4.33 0.37 -18.94
C THR A 111 5.84 0.55 -19.09
N SER A 112 6.60 -0.55 -19.17
CA SER A 112 8.06 -0.54 -19.33
C SER A 112 8.56 -1.74 -20.13
N ASP A 113 9.65 -1.53 -20.87
CA ASP A 113 10.37 -2.60 -21.57
C ASP A 113 11.29 -3.42 -20.64
N ASN A 114 11.38 -3.06 -19.35
CA ASN A 114 12.16 -3.83 -18.39
C ASN A 114 11.44 -5.16 -18.07
N PRO A 115 12.00 -6.33 -18.44
CA PRO A 115 11.32 -7.62 -18.23
C PRO A 115 11.10 -7.96 -16.75
N ARG A 116 11.84 -7.32 -15.82
CA ARG A 116 11.66 -7.51 -14.38
C ARG A 116 10.64 -6.56 -13.76
N LEU A 117 10.31 -5.46 -14.44
CA LEU A 117 9.37 -4.43 -13.99
C LEU A 117 8.45 -3.96 -15.14
N PRO A 118 7.73 -4.88 -15.83
CA PRO A 118 7.03 -4.53 -17.06
C PRO A 118 5.77 -3.68 -16.86
N PHE A 119 5.20 -3.62 -15.65
CA PHE A 119 3.93 -2.94 -15.34
C PHE A 119 3.96 -2.32 -13.94
N ASN A 120 3.04 -1.41 -13.61
CA ASN A 120 2.88 -0.98 -12.22
C ASN A 120 1.88 -1.89 -11.49
N VAL A 121 2.37 -2.78 -10.62
CA VAL A 121 1.52 -3.72 -9.87
C VAL A 121 0.44 -3.01 -9.06
N LEU A 122 0.75 -1.87 -8.43
CA LEU A 122 -0.22 -1.15 -7.58
C LEU A 122 -1.38 -0.59 -8.43
N GLU A 123 -1.09 -0.07 -9.61
CA GLU A 123 -2.11 0.39 -10.56
C GLU A 123 -2.96 -0.77 -11.08
N LEU A 124 -2.36 -1.93 -11.33
CA LEU A 124 -3.12 -3.12 -11.73
C LEU A 124 -4.09 -3.57 -10.65
N TYR A 125 -3.67 -3.56 -9.38
CA TYR A 125 -4.55 -3.88 -8.27
C TYR A 125 -5.67 -2.85 -8.13
N ALA A 126 -5.36 -1.56 -8.21
CA ALA A 126 -6.36 -0.51 -8.17
C ALA A 126 -7.39 -0.63 -9.32
N LYS A 127 -6.93 -0.96 -10.53
CA LYS A 127 -7.82 -1.23 -11.68
C LYS A 127 -8.69 -2.47 -11.44
N ALA A 128 -8.11 -3.56 -10.95
CA ALA A 128 -8.86 -4.79 -10.63
C ALA A 128 -9.97 -4.50 -9.60
N ASP A 129 -9.62 -3.83 -8.50
CA ASP A 129 -10.56 -3.51 -7.42
C ASP A 129 -11.69 -2.61 -7.93
N ALA A 130 -11.40 -1.63 -8.80
CA ALA A 130 -12.40 -0.76 -9.40
C ALA A 130 -13.35 -1.50 -10.35
N LEU A 131 -12.87 -2.49 -11.10
CA LEU A 131 -13.71 -3.32 -11.98
C LEU A 131 -14.56 -4.31 -11.17
N GLU A 132 -13.98 -4.95 -10.16
CA GLU A 132 -14.72 -5.84 -9.26
C GLU A 132 -15.82 -5.08 -8.51
N ALA A 133 -15.56 -3.85 -8.07
CA ALA A 133 -16.61 -2.99 -7.50
C ALA A 133 -17.72 -2.70 -8.51
N GLN A 134 -17.40 -2.42 -9.77
CA GLN A 134 -18.42 -2.25 -10.82
C GLN A 134 -19.25 -3.51 -11.05
N VAL A 135 -18.62 -4.69 -11.02
CA VAL A 135 -19.34 -5.98 -11.10
C VAL A 135 -20.32 -6.11 -9.93
N VAL A 136 -19.87 -5.82 -8.69
CA VAL A 136 -20.73 -5.88 -7.50
C VAL A 136 -21.92 -4.93 -7.62
N GLU A 137 -21.70 -3.69 -8.04
CA GLU A 137 -22.79 -2.72 -8.23
C GLU A 137 -23.75 -3.12 -9.35
N ALA A 138 -23.25 -3.67 -10.46
CA ALA A 138 -24.08 -4.14 -11.57
C ALA A 138 -24.93 -5.38 -11.21
N CYS A 139 -24.47 -6.16 -10.24
CA CYS A 139 -25.11 -7.38 -9.76
C CYS A 139 -25.95 -7.18 -8.49
N ALA A 140 -26.04 -5.95 -7.98
CA ALA A 140 -26.93 -5.62 -6.87
C ALA A 140 -28.38 -5.52 -7.38
N GLU A 141 -29.29 -6.31 -6.80
CA GLU A 141 -30.74 -6.28 -7.07
C GLU A 141 -31.46 -5.10 -6.41
#